data_AF-A0A2X2WL54-F1
#
_entry.id   AF-A0A2X2WL54-F1
#
_cell.length_a   1.000
_cell.length_b   1.000
_cell.length_c   1.000
_cell.angle_alpha   90.00
_cell.angle_beta   90.00
_cell.angle_gamma   90.00
#
_symmetry.space_group_name_H-M   'P 1'
#
loop_
_entity.id
_entity.type
_entity.pdbx_description
1 polymer ?
#
loop_
_entity_poly.entity_id
_entity_poly.type
_entity_poly.pdbx_seq_one_letter_code
_entity_poly.pdbx_strand_id
1 'polypeptide(L)'
;MGEVNACLKQLDNKEIADYERNQLMRRLRQLIAQSWHTDEIRKNRPSPVDEAKWGFAVVENSLWEGVPNYLRELNEQLEEHLGYKLPVDFVPVRFTSWMGGDRDGNPNVTADVTRHVLLLSRWKATDLFLKDIQVLISELSMVDATPELLALVGEEGASEPYRYLMKSLRSRLMATQAWLEARLKGEKLPKPAGLLTQNEQLWGPLYACYQSLQACGMGIIANGELLDTLRRVKCFGVPLVRIDIRQESTRHTEALAS
;
A
#
# COMPACT_ATOMS: atom_id res chain seq x y z
N MET A 1 -18.50 2.06 6.28
CA MET A 1 -19.11 2.67 5.07
C MET A 1 -18.95 1.83 3.80
N GLY A 2 -17.80 1.19 3.54
CA GLY A 2 -17.60 0.36 2.33
C GLY A 2 -18.62 -0.76 2.14
N GLU A 3 -18.93 -1.54 3.19
CA GLU A 3 -19.90 -2.64 3.08
C GLU A 3 -21.34 -2.18 2.86
N VAL A 4 -21.74 -1.03 3.43
CA VAL A 4 -23.06 -0.44 3.19
C VAL A 4 -23.20 -0.09 1.71
N ASN A 5 -22.17 0.54 1.12
CA ASN A 5 -22.13 0.85 -0.30
C ASN A 5 -22.20 -0.41 -1.17
N ALA A 6 -21.51 -1.49 -0.79
CA ALA A 6 -21.57 -2.76 -1.51
C ALA A 6 -22.98 -3.39 -1.48
N CYS A 7 -23.65 -3.38 -0.31
CA CYS A 7 -25.05 -3.83 -0.21
C CYS A 7 -25.98 -3.00 -1.10
N LEU A 8 -25.82 -1.67 -1.11
CA LEU A 8 -26.64 -0.79 -1.95
C LEU A 8 -26.40 -1.05 -3.44
N LYS A 9 -25.14 -1.20 -3.88
CA LYS A 9 -24.80 -1.55 -5.26
C LYS A 9 -25.43 -2.86 -5.72
N GLN A 10 -25.44 -3.88 -4.87
CA GLN A 10 -26.06 -5.17 -5.20
C GLN A 10 -27.59 -5.10 -5.22
N LEU A 11 -28.19 -4.32 -4.32
CA LEU A 11 -29.65 -4.10 -4.27
C LEU A 11 -30.19 -3.28 -5.46
N ASP A 12 -29.33 -2.55 -6.18
CA ASP A 12 -29.72 -1.78 -7.37
C ASP A 12 -29.95 -2.66 -8.61
N ASN A 13 -29.58 -3.94 -8.55
CA ASN A 13 -29.88 -4.91 -9.61
C ASN A 13 -31.39 -5.22 -9.66
N LYS A 14 -32.05 -4.87 -10.76
CA LYS A 14 -33.51 -5.04 -10.96
C LYS A 14 -33.95 -6.50 -11.10
N GLU A 15 -33.03 -7.41 -11.45
CA GLU A 15 -33.32 -8.84 -11.68
C GLU A 15 -32.86 -9.73 -10.52
N ILE A 16 -32.58 -9.14 -9.35
CA ILE A 16 -32.17 -9.90 -8.17
C ILE A 16 -33.30 -10.80 -7.65
N ALA A 17 -32.97 -12.06 -7.35
CA ALA A 17 -33.95 -12.98 -6.78
C ALA A 17 -34.41 -12.54 -5.39
N ASP A 18 -35.68 -12.81 -5.05
CA ASP A 18 -36.27 -12.37 -3.78
C ASP A 18 -35.49 -12.85 -2.54
N TYR A 19 -34.94 -14.08 -2.58
CA TYR A 19 -34.16 -14.62 -1.47
C TYR A 19 -32.83 -13.86 -1.30
N GLU A 20 -32.17 -13.46 -2.38
CA GLU A 20 -30.91 -12.69 -2.35
C GLU A 20 -31.18 -11.28 -1.84
N ARG A 21 -32.24 -10.64 -2.33
CA ARG A 21 -32.70 -9.34 -1.82
C ARG A 21 -32.95 -9.39 -0.31
N ASN A 22 -33.61 -10.44 0.18
CA ASN A 22 -33.85 -10.63 1.61
C ASN A 22 -32.55 -10.81 2.41
N GLN A 23 -31.57 -11.54 1.88
CA GLN A 23 -30.25 -11.69 2.50
C GLN A 23 -29.50 -10.36 2.59
N LEU A 24 -29.49 -9.58 1.51
CA LEU A 24 -28.86 -8.25 1.47
C LEU A 24 -29.53 -7.27 2.41
N MET A 25 -30.87 -7.23 2.42
CA MET A 25 -31.62 -6.39 3.37
C MET A 25 -31.34 -6.79 4.82
N ARG A 26 -31.19 -8.09 5.13
CA ARG A 26 -30.79 -8.55 6.46
C ARG A 26 -29.40 -8.05 6.83
N ARG A 27 -28.42 -8.13 5.92
CA ARG A 27 -27.07 -7.60 6.18
C ARG A 27 -27.08 -6.09 6.35
N LEU A 28 -27.80 -5.36 5.50
CA LEU A 28 -27.92 -3.91 5.58
C LEU A 28 -28.51 -3.46 6.93
N ARG A 29 -29.57 -4.13 7.41
CA ARG A 29 -30.13 -3.88 8.76
C ARG A 29 -29.10 -4.12 9.87
N GLN A 30 -28.31 -5.20 9.77
CA GLN A 30 -27.24 -5.45 10.74
C GLN A 30 -26.20 -4.32 10.76
N LEU A 31 -25.77 -3.83 9.58
CA LEU A 31 -24.78 -2.75 9.47
C LEU A 31 -25.29 -1.42 10.02
N ILE A 32 -26.55 -1.08 9.75
CA ILE A 32 -27.20 0.12 10.30
C ILE A 32 -27.32 -0.01 11.82
N ALA A 33 -27.76 -1.16 12.33
CA ALA A 33 -27.85 -1.41 13.77
C ALA A 33 -26.48 -1.34 14.45
N GLN A 34 -25.43 -1.90 13.85
CA GLN A 34 -24.06 -1.79 14.35
C GLN A 34 -23.64 -0.32 14.45
N SER A 35 -23.87 0.47 13.40
CA SER A 35 -23.52 1.90 13.40
C SER A 35 -24.31 2.67 14.47
N TRP A 36 -25.60 2.35 14.64
CA TRP A 36 -26.46 2.99 15.64
C TRP A 36 -26.08 2.64 17.09
N HIS A 37 -25.66 1.40 17.33
CA HIS A 37 -25.28 0.92 18.66
C HIS A 37 -23.77 1.05 18.96
N THR A 38 -22.97 1.52 18.00
CA THR A 38 -21.56 1.83 18.21
C THR A 38 -21.43 3.30 18.59
N ASP A 39 -21.02 3.57 19.83
CA ASP A 39 -20.71 4.93 20.28
C ASP A 39 -19.36 5.36 19.69
N GLU A 40 -19.40 6.06 18.55
CA GLU A 40 -18.21 6.62 17.90
C GLU A 40 -17.80 7.99 18.48
N ILE A 41 -18.54 8.54 19.46
CA ILE A 41 -18.21 9.83 20.06
C ILE A 41 -16.97 9.67 20.93
N ARG A 42 -15.85 10.20 20.43
CA ARG A 42 -14.58 10.19 21.16
C ARG A 42 -14.70 11.01 22.45
N LYS A 43 -14.56 10.34 23.59
CA LYS A 43 -14.58 10.97 24.93
C LYS A 43 -13.31 11.77 25.23
N ASN A 44 -12.21 11.46 24.54
CA ASN A 44 -10.91 12.11 24.69
C ASN A 44 -10.41 12.67 23.34
N ARG A 45 -9.62 13.75 23.39
CA ARG A 45 -8.94 14.29 22.21
C ARG A 45 -8.00 13.22 21.62
N PRO A 46 -8.00 12.98 20.31
CA PRO A 46 -7.13 12.00 19.70
C PRO A 46 -5.66 12.40 19.83
N SER A 47 -4.79 11.39 19.94
CA SER A 47 -3.36 11.62 19.81
C SER A 47 -2.97 11.80 18.34
N PRO A 48 -1.85 12.48 18.02
CA PRO A 48 -1.36 12.56 16.65
C PRO A 48 -1.10 11.17 16.01
N VAL A 49 -0.82 10.15 16.83
CA VAL A 49 -0.66 8.77 16.36
C VAL A 49 -2.00 8.18 15.93
N ASP A 50 -3.11 8.50 16.61
CA ASP A 50 -4.45 8.05 16.23
C ASP A 50 -4.91 8.69 14.92
N GLU A 51 -4.56 9.97 14.70
CA GLU A 51 -4.80 10.66 13.43
C GLU A 51 -4.02 10.02 12.28
N ALA A 52 -2.73 9.68 12.50
CA ALA A 52 -1.93 8.97 11.52
C ALA A 52 -2.53 7.59 11.18
N LYS A 53 -2.99 6.83 12.19
CA LYS A 53 -3.67 5.54 11.97
C LYS A 53 -4.94 5.69 11.13
N TRP A 54 -5.70 6.76 11.33
CA TRP A 54 -6.87 7.05 10.50
C TRP A 54 -6.47 7.32 9.05
N GLY A 55 -5.40 8.10 8.82
CA GLY A 55 -4.82 8.30 7.48
C GLY A 55 -4.43 6.98 6.81
N PHE A 56 -3.81 6.05 7.55
CA PHE A 56 -3.48 4.73 7.02
C PHE A 56 -4.70 3.89 6.65
N ALA A 57 -5.80 4.02 7.42
CA ALA A 57 -7.05 3.34 7.10
C ALA A 57 -7.67 3.87 5.79
N VAL A 58 -7.50 5.16 5.47
CA VAL A 58 -7.91 5.72 4.17
C VAL A 58 -7.06 5.13 3.04
N VAL A 59 -5.76 4.98 3.26
CA VAL A 59 -4.87 4.35 2.27
C VAL A 59 -5.31 2.92 1.99
N GLU A 60 -5.45 2.08 3.02
CA GLU A 60 -5.82 0.67 2.87
C GLU A 60 -7.21 0.47 2.27
N ASN A 61 -8.23 1.18 2.76
CA ASN A 61 -9.62 0.88 2.40
C ASN A 61 -10.09 1.55 1.10
N SER A 62 -9.29 2.48 0.55
CA SER A 62 -9.71 3.25 -0.63
C SER A 62 -8.57 3.49 -1.60
N LEU A 63 -7.48 4.12 -1.18
CA LEU A 63 -6.43 4.54 -2.12
C LEU A 63 -5.62 3.37 -2.69
N TRP A 64 -5.49 2.27 -1.93
CA TRP A 64 -4.75 1.08 -2.34
C TRP A 64 -5.34 0.44 -3.62
N GLU A 65 -6.66 0.44 -3.74
CA GLU A 65 -7.40 0.00 -4.94
C GLU A 65 -7.67 1.16 -5.92
N GLY A 66 -7.99 2.33 -5.39
CA GLY A 66 -8.38 3.48 -6.21
C GLY A 66 -7.26 3.98 -7.13
N VAL A 67 -6.01 3.99 -6.67
CA VAL A 67 -4.88 4.50 -7.47
C VAL A 67 -4.57 3.59 -8.67
N PRO A 68 -4.39 2.26 -8.51
CA PRO A 68 -4.17 1.39 -9.66
C PRO A 68 -5.33 1.42 -10.67
N ASN A 69 -6.58 1.43 -10.19
CA ASN A 69 -7.77 1.54 -11.04
C ASN A 69 -7.77 2.83 -11.85
N TYR A 70 -7.54 3.98 -11.20
CA TYR A 70 -7.41 5.26 -11.90
C TYR A 70 -6.33 5.23 -12.98
N LEU A 71 -5.15 4.67 -12.69
CA LEU A 71 -4.05 4.60 -13.65
C LEU A 71 -4.31 3.61 -14.80
N ARG A 72 -5.18 2.62 -14.59
CA ARG A 72 -5.64 1.68 -15.62
C ARG A 72 -6.57 2.41 -16.59
N GLU A 73 -7.63 3.03 -16.07
CA GLU A 73 -8.57 3.84 -16.85
C GLU A 73 -7.85 4.97 -17.60
N LEU A 74 -6.91 5.67 -16.95
CA LEU A 74 -6.11 6.72 -17.60
C LEU A 74 -5.36 6.19 -18.83
N ASN A 75 -4.70 5.04 -18.72
CA ASN A 75 -3.95 4.48 -19.85
C ASN A 75 -4.85 3.95 -20.96
N GLU A 76 -6.00 3.36 -20.61
CA GLU A 76 -6.98 2.90 -21.60
C GLU A 76 -7.56 4.09 -22.38
N GLN A 77 -7.92 5.17 -21.68
CA GLN A 77 -8.43 6.39 -22.31
C GLN A 77 -7.37 7.10 -23.18
N LEU A 78 -6.10 7.11 -22.76
CA LEU A 78 -5.00 7.65 -23.57
C LEU A 78 -4.77 6.84 -24.84
N GLU A 79 -4.82 5.51 -24.75
CA GLU A 79 -4.65 4.65 -25.93
C GLU A 79 -5.80 4.82 -26.91
N GLU A 80 -7.04 4.85 -26.41
CA GLU A 80 -8.25 5.00 -27.22
C GLU A 80 -8.29 6.34 -27.97
N HIS A 81 -7.93 7.44 -27.31
CA HIS A 81 -8.10 8.79 -27.87
C HIS A 81 -6.83 9.38 -28.48
N LEU A 82 -5.64 8.96 -28.03
CA LEU A 82 -4.35 9.54 -28.45
C LEU A 82 -3.40 8.50 -29.07
N GLY A 83 -3.73 7.20 -29.05
CA GLY A 83 -2.96 6.15 -29.71
C GLY A 83 -1.67 5.74 -28.99
N TYR A 84 -1.51 6.07 -27.70
CA TYR A 84 -0.35 5.65 -26.90
C TYR A 84 -0.71 5.42 -25.42
N LYS A 85 0.12 4.62 -24.74
CA LYS A 85 0.07 4.43 -23.28
C LYS A 85 1.28 5.08 -22.62
N LEU A 86 1.15 5.46 -21.35
CA LEU A 86 2.28 5.93 -20.57
C LEU A 86 3.19 4.76 -20.17
N PRO A 87 4.51 4.98 -20.06
CA PRO A 87 5.45 3.97 -19.58
C PRO A 87 5.07 3.45 -18.19
N VAL A 88 5.37 2.17 -17.93
CA VAL A 88 5.03 1.48 -16.67
C VAL A 88 5.67 2.15 -15.45
N ASP A 89 6.85 2.72 -15.61
CA ASP A 89 7.58 3.42 -14.57
C ASP A 89 7.12 4.88 -14.36
N PHE A 90 6.21 5.38 -15.20
CA PHE A 90 5.59 6.69 -15.07
C PHE A 90 4.30 6.61 -14.24
N VAL A 91 4.44 6.90 -12.95
CA VAL A 91 3.31 6.97 -12.00
C VAL A 91 3.22 8.42 -11.50
N PRO A 92 2.30 9.25 -12.04
CA PRO A 92 2.26 10.70 -11.77
C PRO A 92 1.60 11.08 -10.44
N VAL A 93 1.10 10.11 -9.67
CA VAL A 93 0.39 10.34 -8.41
C VAL A 93 1.26 9.96 -7.21
N ARG A 94 1.28 10.81 -6.18
CA ARG A 94 1.94 10.57 -4.89
C ARG A 94 1.08 11.12 -3.77
N PHE A 95 1.02 10.40 -2.65
CA PHE A 95 0.36 10.87 -1.44
C PHE A 95 1.37 11.27 -0.37
N THR A 96 1.09 12.40 0.28
CA THR A 96 1.80 12.91 1.46
C THR A 96 0.81 13.10 2.60
N SER A 97 1.33 13.16 3.83
CA SER A 97 0.54 13.38 5.04
C SER A 97 1.18 14.42 5.94
N TRP A 98 0.35 15.20 6.62
CA TRP A 98 0.78 16.11 7.69
C TRP A 98 0.62 15.50 9.08
N MET A 99 -0.04 14.35 9.20
CA MET A 99 -0.33 13.70 10.48
C MET A 99 0.97 13.23 11.14
N GLY A 100 1.26 13.76 12.33
CA GLY A 100 2.52 13.51 13.05
C GLY A 100 3.72 14.30 12.54
N GLY A 101 3.56 15.16 11.52
CA GLY A 101 4.59 16.02 10.97
C GLY A 101 4.35 17.51 11.21
N ASP A 102 3.09 17.96 11.11
CA ASP A 102 2.69 19.33 11.42
C ASP A 102 2.65 19.58 12.93
N ARG A 103 3.52 20.46 13.40
CA ARG A 103 3.63 20.88 14.80
C ARG A 103 3.39 22.38 14.98
N ASP A 104 2.95 23.06 13.93
CA ASP A 104 2.59 24.48 13.98
C ASP A 104 1.39 24.67 14.92
N GLY A 105 1.59 25.42 16.01
CA GLY A 105 0.58 25.59 17.06
C GLY A 105 0.18 24.32 17.83
N ASN A 106 0.83 23.17 17.62
CA ASN A 106 0.48 21.90 18.26
C ASN A 106 1.65 21.29 19.06
N PRO A 107 1.74 21.57 20.38
CA PRO A 107 2.83 21.07 21.22
C PRO A 107 2.82 19.54 21.40
N ASN A 108 1.70 18.86 21.07
CA ASN A 108 1.59 17.41 21.20
C ASN A 108 2.34 16.65 20.10
N VAL A 109 2.77 17.34 19.03
CA VAL A 109 3.55 16.75 17.93
C VAL A 109 5.04 16.94 18.22
N THR A 110 5.57 16.07 19.08
CA THR A 110 6.99 16.05 19.44
C THR A 110 7.83 15.32 18.40
N ALA A 111 9.16 15.47 18.46
CA ALA A 111 10.08 14.71 17.61
C ALA A 111 9.94 13.18 17.79
N ASP A 112 9.60 12.72 19.01
CA ASP A 112 9.37 11.31 19.29
C ASP A 112 8.07 10.79 18.66
N VAL A 113 7.01 11.61 18.68
CA VAL A 113 5.76 11.33 17.97
C VAL A 113 6.01 11.21 16.47
N THR A 114 6.71 12.16 15.86
CA THR A 114 7.09 12.09 14.45
C THR A 114 7.89 10.83 14.14
N ARG A 115 8.88 10.47 14.98
CA ARG A 115 9.65 9.23 14.82
C ARG A 115 8.77 7.98 14.91
N HIS A 116 7.81 7.96 15.84
CA HIS A 116 6.88 6.85 16.00
C HIS A 116 5.99 6.70 14.78
N VAL A 117 5.41 7.80 14.26
CA VAL A 117 4.57 7.78 13.05
C VAL A 117 5.35 7.33 11.82
N LEU A 118 6.61 7.77 11.64
CA LEU A 118 7.47 7.30 10.55
C LEU A 118 7.69 5.78 10.58
N LEU A 119 7.91 5.21 11.76
CA LEU A 119 8.07 3.76 11.93
C LEU A 119 6.75 3.02 11.68
N LEU A 120 5.64 3.54 12.20
CA LEU A 120 4.33 2.94 12.05
C LEU A 120 3.86 2.94 10.58
N SER A 121 4.14 4.01 9.85
CA SER A 121 3.85 4.12 8.41
C SER A 121 4.61 3.06 7.61
N ARG A 122 5.90 2.87 7.89
CA ARG A 122 6.70 1.79 7.27
C ARG A 122 6.18 0.41 7.63
N TRP A 123 5.76 0.20 8.88
CA TRP A 123 5.20 -1.09 9.31
C TRP A 123 3.89 -1.38 8.56
N LYS A 124 3.02 -0.38 8.42
CA LYS A 124 1.78 -0.54 7.66
C LYS A 124 2.03 -0.75 6.17
N ALA A 125 3.06 -0.11 5.59
CA ALA A 125 3.51 -0.42 4.23
C ALA A 125 3.84 -1.92 4.10
N THR A 126 4.61 -2.47 5.04
CA THR A 126 4.96 -3.90 4.99
C THR A 126 3.73 -4.81 5.08
N ASP A 127 2.74 -4.47 5.91
CA ASP A 127 1.48 -5.23 6.03
C ASP A 127 0.71 -5.26 4.69
N LEU A 128 0.57 -4.10 4.03
CA LEU A 128 -0.13 -4.02 2.74
C LEU A 128 0.63 -4.71 1.62
N PHE A 129 1.94 -4.47 1.50
CA PHE A 129 2.75 -5.15 0.48
C PHE A 129 2.83 -6.66 0.72
N LEU A 130 2.78 -7.15 1.95
CA LEU A 130 2.72 -8.60 2.20
C LEU A 130 1.48 -9.25 1.59
N LYS A 131 0.33 -8.56 1.61
CA LYS A 131 -0.92 -9.04 0.98
C LYS A 131 -0.74 -9.13 -0.53
N ASP A 132 -0.28 -8.05 -1.17
CA ASP A 132 0.03 -8.00 -2.61
C ASP A 132 1.01 -9.11 -3.02
N ILE A 133 2.15 -9.23 -2.32
CA ILE A 133 3.17 -10.23 -2.64
C ILE A 133 2.63 -11.66 -2.44
N GLN A 134 1.74 -11.90 -1.47
CA GLN A 134 1.16 -13.23 -1.27
C GLN A 134 0.25 -13.65 -2.43
N VAL A 135 -0.48 -12.71 -3.04
CA VAL A 135 -1.23 -12.95 -4.29
C VAL A 135 -0.25 -13.31 -5.41
N LEU A 136 0.79 -12.50 -5.62
CA LEU A 136 1.80 -12.73 -6.67
C LEU A 136 2.55 -14.06 -6.51
N ILE A 137 2.85 -14.51 -5.29
CA ILE A 137 3.45 -15.84 -5.04
C ILE A 137 2.54 -16.96 -5.55
N SER A 138 1.24 -16.79 -5.37
CA SER A 138 0.24 -17.80 -5.71
C SER A 138 0.04 -17.85 -7.23
N GLU A 139 -0.11 -16.68 -7.86
CA GLU A 139 -0.46 -16.53 -9.27
C GLU A 139 0.72 -16.63 -10.23
N LEU A 140 1.90 -16.11 -9.87
CA LEU A 140 3.09 -16.11 -10.75
C LEU A 140 3.81 -17.46 -10.73
N SER A 141 3.12 -18.50 -11.21
CA SER A 141 3.57 -19.90 -11.24
C SER A 141 4.33 -20.29 -12.51
N MET A 142 4.45 -19.37 -13.46
CA MET A 142 5.01 -19.61 -14.79
C MET A 142 6.49 -19.99 -14.72
N VAL A 143 6.91 -20.84 -15.66
CA VAL A 143 8.29 -21.35 -15.74
C VAL A 143 9.09 -20.62 -16.81
N ASP A 144 8.46 -20.30 -17.95
CA ASP A 144 9.11 -19.61 -19.06
C ASP A 144 9.55 -18.21 -18.64
N ALA A 145 10.85 -17.96 -18.76
CA ALA A 145 11.50 -16.75 -18.30
C ALA A 145 12.64 -16.34 -19.23
N THR A 146 12.91 -15.05 -19.25
CA THR A 146 14.04 -14.46 -19.97
C THR A 146 15.39 -14.89 -19.37
N PRO A 147 16.47 -14.94 -20.17
CA PRO A 147 17.81 -15.24 -19.67
C PRO A 147 18.24 -14.32 -18.52
N GLU A 148 17.85 -13.05 -18.56
CA GLU A 148 18.15 -12.05 -17.53
C GLU A 148 17.48 -12.41 -16.19
N LEU A 149 16.21 -12.85 -16.22
CA LEU A 149 15.51 -13.29 -15.01
C LEU A 149 16.08 -14.59 -14.46
N LEU A 150 16.41 -15.54 -15.34
CA LEU A 150 17.04 -16.82 -14.95
C LEU A 150 18.40 -16.60 -14.31
N ALA A 151 19.21 -15.68 -14.85
CA ALA A 151 20.49 -15.29 -14.25
C ALA A 151 20.31 -14.65 -12.86
N LEU A 152 19.24 -13.87 -12.66
CA LEU A 152 18.94 -13.23 -11.37
C LEU A 152 18.55 -14.24 -10.28
N VAL A 153 17.83 -15.31 -10.63
CA VAL A 153 17.38 -16.33 -9.66
C VAL A 153 18.39 -17.48 -9.47
N GLY A 154 19.31 -17.66 -10.42
CA GLY A 154 20.28 -18.76 -10.40
C GLY A 154 19.64 -20.15 -10.54
N GLU A 155 20.45 -21.20 -10.38
CA GLU A 155 20.00 -22.58 -10.55
C GLU A 155 18.88 -22.97 -9.55
N GLU A 156 18.96 -22.49 -8.32
CA GLU A 156 17.97 -22.79 -7.27
C GLU A 156 16.56 -22.29 -7.60
N GLY A 157 16.45 -21.17 -8.31
CA GLY A 157 15.18 -20.54 -8.66
C GLY A 157 14.70 -20.83 -10.08
N ALA A 158 15.48 -21.51 -10.91
CA ALA A 158 15.19 -21.69 -12.34
C ALA A 158 13.89 -22.45 -12.63
N SER A 159 13.43 -23.31 -11.71
CA SER A 159 12.18 -24.07 -11.86
C SER A 159 10.92 -23.24 -11.62
N GLU A 160 11.00 -22.19 -10.79
CA GLU A 160 9.89 -21.29 -10.47
C GLU A 160 10.39 -19.83 -10.35
N PRO A 161 10.92 -19.22 -11.44
CA PRO A 161 11.74 -18.00 -11.35
C PRO A 161 10.98 -16.81 -10.75
N TYR A 162 9.74 -16.57 -11.17
CA TYR A 162 8.93 -15.48 -10.64
C TYR A 162 8.58 -15.69 -9.17
N ARG A 163 8.12 -16.90 -8.82
CA ARG A 163 7.74 -17.27 -7.45
C ARG A 163 8.95 -17.23 -6.52
N TYR A 164 10.14 -17.59 -6.98
CA TYR A 164 11.39 -17.50 -6.23
C TYR A 164 11.67 -16.06 -5.79
N LEU A 165 11.60 -15.09 -6.72
CA LEU A 165 11.78 -13.68 -6.39
C LEU A 165 10.70 -13.16 -5.45
N MET A 166 9.43 -13.53 -5.66
CA MET A 166 8.34 -13.11 -4.77
C MET A 166 8.47 -13.70 -3.36
N LYS A 167 8.89 -14.97 -3.23
CA LYS A 167 9.21 -15.60 -1.94
C LYS A 167 10.38 -14.89 -1.24
N SER A 168 11.43 -14.54 -1.97
CA SER A 168 12.57 -13.76 -1.45
C SER A 168 12.13 -12.37 -0.97
N LEU A 169 11.31 -11.68 -1.76
CA LEU A 169 10.77 -10.36 -1.40
C LEU A 169 9.86 -10.43 -0.17
N ARG A 170 9.01 -11.46 -0.06
CA ARG A 170 8.20 -11.74 1.13
C ARG A 170 9.07 -11.92 2.37
N SER A 171 10.14 -12.71 2.30
CA SER A 171 11.07 -12.90 3.42
C SER A 171 11.71 -11.58 3.86
N ARG A 172 12.07 -10.69 2.92
CA ARG A 172 12.60 -9.35 3.23
C ARG A 172 11.55 -8.42 3.85
N LEU A 173 10.30 -8.48 3.38
CA LEU A 173 9.17 -7.76 3.97
C LEU A 173 8.92 -8.22 5.41
N MET A 174 8.86 -9.53 5.68
CA MET A 174 8.67 -10.09 7.02
C MET A 174 9.81 -9.70 7.96
N ALA A 175 11.07 -9.78 7.51
CA ALA A 175 12.22 -9.37 8.31
C ALA A 175 12.17 -7.87 8.65
N THR A 176 11.73 -7.04 7.70
CA THR A 176 11.55 -5.59 7.91
C THR A 176 10.41 -5.31 8.88
N GLN A 177 9.28 -5.98 8.73
CA GLN A 177 8.11 -5.85 9.60
C GLN A 177 8.46 -6.23 11.05
N ALA A 178 9.10 -7.38 11.27
CA ALA A 178 9.54 -7.82 12.59
C ALA A 178 10.51 -6.83 13.25
N TRP A 179 11.46 -6.29 12.48
CA TRP A 179 12.36 -5.26 12.99
C TRP A 179 11.60 -3.98 13.37
N LEU A 180 10.65 -3.51 12.55
CA LEU A 180 9.84 -2.33 12.82
C LEU A 180 8.95 -2.51 14.06
N GLU A 181 8.34 -3.67 14.25
CA GLU A 181 7.52 -3.99 15.43
C GLU A 181 8.33 -3.87 16.72
N ALA A 182 9.53 -4.44 16.73
CA ALA A 182 10.39 -4.34 17.90
C ALA A 182 10.83 -2.88 18.15
N ARG A 183 11.13 -2.11 17.09
CA ARG A 183 11.42 -0.66 17.21
C ARG A 183 10.23 0.12 17.76
N LEU A 184 9.00 -0.20 17.35
CA LEU A 184 7.76 0.43 17.84
C LEU A 184 7.50 0.10 19.32
N LYS A 185 7.95 -1.06 19.80
CA LYS A 185 7.94 -1.46 21.23
C LYS A 185 9.08 -0.82 22.05
N GLY A 186 9.96 -0.03 21.42
CA GLY A 186 11.09 0.62 22.06
C GLY A 186 12.37 -0.23 22.15
N GLU A 187 12.37 -1.42 21.55
CA GLU A 187 13.52 -2.33 21.57
C GLU A 187 14.62 -1.88 20.60
N LYS A 188 15.89 -2.15 20.95
CA LYS A 188 17.05 -1.87 20.09
C LYS A 188 17.63 -3.18 19.58
N LEU A 189 17.27 -3.55 18.36
CA LEU A 189 17.82 -4.72 17.67
C LEU A 189 18.71 -4.30 16.49
N PRO A 190 19.74 -5.11 16.16
CA PRO A 190 20.49 -4.97 14.92
C PRO A 190 19.55 -4.97 13.71
N LYS A 191 19.89 -4.18 12.69
CA LYS A 191 19.13 -4.17 11.44
C LYS A 191 19.38 -5.49 10.70
N PRO A 192 18.34 -6.18 10.21
CA PRO A 192 18.55 -7.37 9.37
C PRO A 192 19.19 -6.96 8.04
N ALA A 193 20.00 -7.86 7.44
CA ALA A 193 20.68 -7.60 6.18
C ALA A 193 19.71 -7.24 5.03
N GLY A 194 18.52 -7.84 5.03
CA GLY A 194 17.48 -7.62 4.01
C GLY A 194 16.55 -6.42 4.25
N LEU A 195 16.84 -5.54 5.21
CA LEU A 195 15.96 -4.43 5.61
C LEU A 195 15.57 -3.54 4.42
N LEU A 196 14.26 -3.35 4.23
CA LEU A 196 13.71 -2.46 3.19
C LEU A 196 13.70 -1.01 3.69
N THR A 197 14.41 -0.15 2.99
CA THR A 197 14.56 1.29 3.26
C THR A 197 14.25 2.16 2.04
N GLN A 198 14.33 1.60 0.82
CA GLN A 198 14.15 2.33 -0.44
C GLN A 198 13.16 1.61 -1.36
N ASN A 199 12.43 2.38 -2.17
CA ASN A 199 11.41 1.84 -3.06
C ASN A 199 12.01 0.94 -4.15
N GLU A 200 13.25 1.21 -4.57
CA GLU A 200 14.00 0.44 -5.57
C GLU A 200 14.17 -1.01 -5.15
N GLN A 201 14.23 -1.28 -3.84
CA GLN A 201 14.36 -2.64 -3.30
C GLN A 201 13.08 -3.47 -3.45
N LEU A 202 11.92 -2.82 -3.58
CA LEU A 202 10.65 -3.45 -3.97
C LEU A 202 10.51 -3.47 -5.49
N TRP A 203 10.78 -2.33 -6.15
CA TRP A 203 10.62 -2.15 -7.58
C TRP A 203 11.46 -3.10 -8.41
N GLY A 204 12.76 -3.24 -8.10
CA GLY A 204 13.70 -4.05 -8.87
C GLY A 204 13.22 -5.48 -9.17
N PRO A 205 12.94 -6.31 -8.15
CA PRO A 205 12.46 -7.68 -8.38
C PRO A 205 11.08 -7.74 -9.07
N LEU A 206 10.14 -6.85 -8.71
CA LEU A 206 8.82 -6.81 -9.34
C LEU A 206 8.90 -6.44 -10.83
N TYR A 207 9.75 -5.47 -11.16
CA TYR A 207 9.91 -5.00 -12.53
C TYR A 207 10.68 -6.01 -13.39
N ALA A 208 11.63 -6.74 -12.82
CA ALA A 208 12.27 -7.87 -13.49
C ALA A 208 11.26 -8.96 -13.88
N CYS A 209 10.34 -9.30 -12.98
CA CYS A 209 9.23 -10.20 -13.29
C CYS A 209 8.36 -9.63 -14.42
N TYR A 210 8.02 -8.34 -14.36
CA TYR A 210 7.19 -7.68 -15.38
C TYR A 210 7.84 -7.74 -16.77
N GLN A 211 9.12 -7.37 -16.87
CA GLN A 211 9.86 -7.40 -18.13
C GLN A 211 9.92 -8.80 -18.72
N SER A 212 10.21 -9.80 -17.90
CA SER A 212 10.29 -11.18 -18.35
C SER A 212 8.94 -11.72 -18.82
N LEU A 213 7.85 -11.45 -18.08
CA LEU A 213 6.50 -11.83 -18.50
C LEU A 213 6.13 -11.19 -19.84
N GLN A 214 6.45 -9.90 -20.04
CA GLN A 214 6.18 -9.23 -21.31
C GLN A 214 6.98 -9.86 -22.46
N ALA A 215 8.27 -10.10 -22.26
CA ALA A 215 9.15 -10.68 -23.28
C ALA A 215 8.75 -12.12 -23.66
N CYS A 216 8.25 -12.90 -22.70
CA CYS A 216 7.77 -14.26 -22.92
C CYS A 216 6.30 -14.32 -23.43
N GLY A 217 5.71 -13.18 -23.84
CA GLY A 217 4.35 -13.15 -24.42
C GLY A 217 3.22 -13.25 -23.39
N MET A 218 3.52 -13.13 -22.10
CA MET A 218 2.57 -13.22 -20.98
C MET A 218 2.10 -11.83 -20.51
N GLY A 219 1.91 -10.89 -21.44
CA GLY A 219 1.59 -9.50 -21.14
C GLY A 219 0.26 -9.30 -20.42
N ILE A 220 -0.72 -10.19 -20.62
CA ILE A 220 -2.01 -10.15 -19.91
C ILE A 220 -1.78 -10.35 -18.40
N ILE A 221 -0.91 -11.29 -18.03
CA ILE A 221 -0.56 -11.56 -16.63
C ILE A 221 0.26 -10.40 -16.06
N ALA A 222 1.25 -9.90 -16.81
CA ALA A 222 2.09 -8.79 -16.39
C ALA A 222 1.28 -7.52 -16.10
N ASN A 223 0.23 -7.25 -16.88
CA ASN A 223 -0.65 -6.08 -16.76
C ASN A 223 -1.84 -6.28 -15.79
N GLY A 224 -1.84 -7.36 -15.00
CA GLY A 224 -2.78 -7.62 -13.91
C GLY A 224 -2.27 -7.09 -12.56
N GLU A 225 -2.37 -7.92 -11.52
CA GLU A 225 -1.97 -7.60 -10.14
C GLU A 225 -0.51 -7.12 -10.02
N LEU A 226 0.39 -7.65 -10.85
CA LEU A 226 1.80 -7.24 -10.84
C LEU A 226 1.97 -5.75 -11.20
N LEU A 227 1.22 -5.27 -12.21
CA LEU A 227 1.24 -3.86 -12.60
C LEU A 227 0.63 -2.98 -11.50
N ASP A 228 -0.40 -3.46 -10.81
CA ASP A 228 -1.03 -2.72 -9.73
C ASP A 228 -0.10 -2.59 -8.51
N THR A 229 0.61 -3.66 -8.13
CA THR A 229 1.66 -3.61 -7.10
C THR A 229 2.82 -2.69 -7.53
N LEU A 230 3.28 -2.73 -8.79
CA LEU A 230 4.31 -1.81 -9.30
C LEU A 230 3.89 -0.34 -9.14
N ARG A 231 2.64 -0.02 -9.50
CA ARG A 231 2.07 1.33 -9.34
C ARG A 231 2.01 1.75 -7.87
N ARG A 232 1.60 0.84 -6.98
CA ARG A 232 1.59 1.05 -5.51
C ARG A 232 2.99 1.30 -4.96
N VAL A 233 4.03 0.62 -5.46
CA VAL A 233 5.43 0.86 -5.04
C VAL A 233 5.87 2.29 -5.33
N LYS A 234 5.53 2.83 -6.50
CA LYS A 234 5.88 4.23 -6.82
C LYS A 234 4.98 5.22 -6.09
N CYS A 235 3.68 4.97 -6.01
CA CYS A 235 2.73 5.88 -5.38
C CYS A 235 2.94 6.01 -3.86
N PHE A 236 3.06 4.87 -3.17
CA PHE A 236 3.10 4.75 -1.70
C PHE A 236 4.49 4.35 -1.20
N GLY A 237 5.02 3.25 -1.73
CA GLY A 237 6.36 2.75 -1.44
C GLY A 237 6.62 2.36 0.02
N VAL A 238 7.90 2.21 0.37
CA VAL A 238 8.39 1.85 1.71
C VAL A 238 7.84 2.75 2.82
N PRO A 239 7.71 4.10 2.66
CA PRO A 239 7.16 4.92 3.72
C PRO A 239 5.63 4.88 3.81
N LEU A 240 4.91 4.19 2.90
CA LEU A 240 3.45 4.25 2.68
C LEU A 240 2.96 5.64 2.23
N VAL A 241 3.20 6.66 3.03
CA VAL A 241 2.99 8.07 2.72
C VAL A 241 4.18 8.85 3.23
N ARG A 242 4.70 9.78 2.42
CA ARG A 242 5.72 10.71 2.91
C ARG A 242 5.07 11.70 3.86
N ILE A 243 5.81 12.17 4.86
CA ILE A 243 5.33 13.18 5.79
C ILE A 243 6.01 14.52 5.55
N ASP A 244 5.26 15.61 5.68
CA ASP A 244 5.81 16.95 5.68
C ASP A 244 6.04 17.42 7.11
N ILE A 245 7.14 18.13 7.35
CA ILE A 245 7.43 18.77 8.64
C ILE A 245 7.14 20.25 8.51
N ARG A 246 6.27 20.76 9.40
CA ARG A 246 5.90 22.18 9.44
C ARG A 246 6.11 22.75 10.83
N GLN A 247 6.71 23.94 10.89
CA GLN A 247 6.95 24.69 12.12
C GLN A 247 6.92 26.19 11.81
N GLU A 248 6.46 27.01 12.76
CA GLU A 248 6.45 28.47 12.63
C GLU A 248 7.86 29.07 12.63
N SER A 249 8.06 30.16 11.89
CA SER A 249 9.39 30.80 11.74
C SER A 249 9.95 31.34 13.05
N THR A 250 9.09 31.79 13.97
CA THR A 250 9.47 32.31 15.30
C THR A 250 10.29 31.30 16.08
N ARG A 251 9.87 30.02 16.07
CA ARG A 251 10.56 28.93 16.79
C ARG A 251 11.97 28.66 16.27
N HIS A 252 12.20 28.84 14.97
CA HIS A 252 13.54 28.73 14.39
C HIS A 252 14.43 29.91 14.81
N THR A 253 13.84 31.12 14.84
CA THR A 253 14.54 32.35 15.25
C THR A 253 15.00 32.25 16.70
N GLU A 254 14.12 31.81 17.60
CA GLU A 254 14.44 31.62 19.02
C GLU A 254 15.53 30.55 19.24
N ALA A 255 15.46 29.43 18.52
CA ALA A 255 16.43 28.33 18.66
C ALA A 255 17.84 28.68 18.13
N LEU A 256 17.95 29.61 17.17
CA LEU A 256 19.25 30.11 16.69
C LEU A 256 19.82 31.22 17.58
N ALA A 257 18.95 31.90 18.35
CA ALA A 257 19.36 32.95 19.27
C ALA A 257 19.83 32.41 20.64
N SER A 258 19.59 31.13 20.94
CA SER A 258 20.05 30.42 22.14
C SER A 258 21.43 29.79 21.95
#